data_AF-A0A4U5UPZ3-F1
#
_entry.id   AF-A0A4U5UPZ3-F1
#
_cell.length_a   1.000
_cell.length_b   1.000
_cell.length_c   1.000
_cell.angle_alpha   90.00
_cell.angle_beta   90.00
_cell.angle_gamma   90.00
#
_symmetry.space_group_name_H-M   'P 1'
#
loop_
_entity.id
_entity.type
_entity.pdbx_description
1 polymer ?
#
loop_
_entity_poly.entity_id
_entity_poly.type
_entity_poly.pdbx_seq_one_letter_code
_entity_poly.pdbx_strand_id
1 'polypeptide(L)'
;MWRTLTLSLIVALTLGTEVSQAEDVGSMGAVEMLDEEQLYNFSDISSVLGKSRHQIMAAQFECYLKIIHDPPRTEEGSYCNRTWDGWLCWGDSAPGTVMQMCPSYFVDFDPAEKVTKVCHADGQWFHHPESNRVWSNYTQCQAHTKDKLKFTISLFYLAMVGNSLSIVSLIISLIIFSYFK
;
A
#
# COMPACT_ATOMS: atom_id res chain seq x y z
N MET A 1 -38.25 8.21 40.81
CA MET A 1 -37.86 6.97 40.09
C MET A 1 -38.10 7.05 38.57
N TRP A 2 -39.12 7.76 38.08
CA TRP A 2 -39.38 7.94 36.64
C TRP A 2 -38.37 8.86 35.91
N ARG A 3 -37.80 9.86 36.61
CA ARG A 3 -36.91 10.87 35.99
C ARG A 3 -35.53 10.35 35.56
N THR A 4 -35.00 9.31 36.22
CA THR A 4 -33.72 8.68 35.87
C THR A 4 -33.87 7.74 34.68
N LEU A 5 -34.99 7.01 34.61
CA LEU A 5 -35.37 6.20 33.45
C LEU A 5 -35.57 7.05 32.19
N THR A 6 -36.21 8.22 32.31
CA THR A 6 -36.36 9.15 31.16
C THR A 6 -35.02 9.73 30.72
N LEU A 7 -34.11 10.05 31.64
CA LEU A 7 -32.78 10.56 31.29
C LEU A 7 -31.93 9.50 30.59
N SER A 8 -31.98 8.24 31.04
CA SER A 8 -31.25 7.14 30.39
C SER A 8 -31.84 6.79 29.01
N LEU A 9 -33.16 6.86 28.85
CA LEU A 9 -33.83 6.64 27.56
C LEU A 9 -33.52 7.78 26.57
N ILE A 10 -33.47 9.03 27.04
CA ILE A 10 -33.10 10.19 26.24
C ILE A 10 -31.63 10.09 25.83
N VAL A 11 -30.72 9.73 26.73
CA VAL A 11 -29.30 9.53 26.40
C VAL A 11 -29.09 8.38 25.40
N ALA A 12 -29.85 7.28 25.51
CA ALA A 12 -29.81 6.18 24.56
C ALA A 12 -30.42 6.54 23.20
N LEU A 13 -31.48 7.37 23.16
CA LEU A 13 -32.08 7.87 21.93
C LEU A 13 -31.17 8.91 21.25
N THR A 14 -30.51 9.79 22.01
CA THR A 14 -29.57 10.78 21.45
C THR A 14 -28.27 10.16 20.97
N LEU A 15 -27.84 9.04 21.56
CA LEU A 15 -26.69 8.26 21.06
C LEU A 15 -27.06 7.38 19.85
N GLY A 16 -28.33 7.00 19.71
CA GLY A 16 -28.82 6.17 18.60
C GLY A 16 -29.11 6.96 17.31
N THR A 17 -29.35 8.27 17.40
CA THR A 17 -29.69 9.11 16.24
C THR A 17 -28.49 9.55 15.40
N GLU A 18 -27.27 9.44 15.90
CA GLU A 18 -26.05 9.86 15.18
C GLU A 18 -25.44 8.75 14.28
N VAL A 19 -26.11 7.60 14.11
CA VAL A 19 -25.60 6.45 13.31
C VAL A 19 -26.47 6.15 12.08
N SER A 20 -27.41 7.02 11.71
CA SER A 20 -28.18 6.87 10.48
C SER A 20 -28.39 8.19 9.77
N GLN A 21 -27.30 8.74 9.25
CA GLN A 21 -27.38 9.58 8.06
C GLN A 21 -26.35 9.08 7.06
N ALA A 22 -26.81 8.19 6.19
CA ALA A 22 -26.19 8.00 4.89
C ALA A 22 -26.46 9.29 4.10
N GLU A 23 -25.43 10.10 3.85
CA GLU A 23 -25.55 11.22 2.93
C GLU A 23 -25.41 10.71 1.50
N ASP A 24 -26.48 10.92 0.75
CA ASP A 24 -26.62 10.69 -0.69
C ASP A 24 -25.72 11.64 -1.50
N VAL A 25 -25.26 11.13 -2.63
CA VAL A 25 -24.49 11.84 -3.66
C VAL A 25 -25.35 12.94 -4.32
N GLY A 26 -24.85 14.18 -4.36
CA GLY A 26 -25.49 15.27 -5.11
C GLY A 26 -24.69 16.58 -5.16
N SER A 27 -23.95 16.78 -6.26
CA SER A 27 -23.14 17.96 -6.62
C SER A 27 -23.96 19.26 -6.79
N MET A 28 -23.43 20.41 -6.34
CA MET A 28 -22.87 21.51 -7.17
C MET A 28 -23.03 22.93 -6.55
N GLY A 29 -21.90 23.53 -6.15
CA GLY A 29 -21.59 24.98 -6.32
C GLY A 29 -22.04 26.02 -5.27
N ALA A 30 -21.13 26.41 -4.36
CA ALA A 30 -20.51 27.76 -4.29
C ALA A 30 -19.79 28.00 -2.95
N VAL A 31 -18.45 27.98 -3.02
CA VAL A 31 -17.46 28.86 -2.38
C VAL A 31 -17.65 29.31 -0.91
N GLU A 32 -16.74 28.79 -0.07
CA GLU A 32 -16.07 29.34 1.14
C GLU A 32 -16.25 28.52 2.43
N MET A 33 -15.34 27.56 2.66
CA MET A 33 -14.64 27.34 3.94
C MET A 33 -13.34 26.57 3.65
N LEU A 34 -12.20 27.24 3.87
CA LEU A 34 -10.83 26.72 3.78
C LEU A 34 -10.58 25.80 4.99
N ASP A 35 -10.50 24.48 4.80
CA ASP A 35 -9.28 23.67 4.59
C ASP A 35 -8.53 23.30 5.89
N GLU A 36 -8.97 22.22 6.54
CA GLU A 36 -8.22 21.47 7.57
C GLU A 36 -7.85 20.03 7.13
N GLU A 37 -8.37 19.57 5.99
CA GLU A 37 -8.23 18.18 5.52
C GLU A 37 -7.09 17.97 4.51
N GLN A 38 -6.61 19.03 3.84
CA GLN A 38 -5.59 18.91 2.80
C GLN A 38 -4.13 18.95 3.33
N LEU A 39 -3.92 19.44 4.55
CA LEU A 39 -2.58 19.60 5.14
C LEU A 39 -1.99 18.28 5.65
N TYR A 40 -2.82 17.37 6.19
CA TYR A 40 -2.36 16.09 6.72
C TYR A 40 -1.89 15.16 5.59
N ASN A 41 -2.60 15.16 4.47
CA ASN A 41 -2.36 14.28 3.32
C ASN A 41 -1.10 14.67 2.52
N PHE A 42 -0.80 15.97 2.37
CA PHE A 42 0.40 16.41 1.68
C PHE A 42 1.68 16.14 2.48
N SER A 43 1.62 16.31 3.81
CA SER A 43 2.75 16.03 4.68
C SER A 43 3.13 14.55 4.67
N ASP A 44 2.12 13.67 4.67
CA ASP A 44 2.31 12.22 4.67
C ASP A 44 2.84 11.74 3.31
N ILE A 45 2.25 12.19 2.19
CA ILE A 45 2.75 11.89 0.84
C ILE A 45 4.19 12.39 0.65
N SER A 46 4.50 13.60 1.09
CA SER A 46 5.87 14.15 1.02
C SER A 46 6.85 13.30 1.83
N SER A 47 6.44 12.84 3.02
CA SER A 47 7.26 11.98 3.88
C SER A 47 7.49 10.59 3.25
N VAL A 48 6.44 9.99 2.67
CA VAL A 48 6.47 8.70 1.98
C VAL A 48 7.36 8.79 0.74
N LEU A 49 7.15 9.80 -0.12
CA LEU A 49 7.99 10.03 -1.30
C LEU A 49 9.45 10.29 -0.90
N GLY A 50 9.68 11.02 0.19
CA GLY A 50 11.00 11.25 0.76
C GLY A 50 11.68 9.95 1.18
N LYS A 51 10.96 9.07 1.86
CA LYS A 51 11.43 7.75 2.31
C LYS A 51 11.73 6.83 1.12
N SER A 52 10.79 6.70 0.18
CA SER A 52 10.97 5.90 -1.04
C SER A 52 12.19 6.35 -1.83
N ARG A 53 12.39 7.67 -1.99
CA ARG A 53 13.57 8.22 -2.68
C ARG A 53 14.86 7.84 -1.98
N HIS A 54 14.89 7.92 -0.66
CA HIS A 54 16.08 7.55 0.14
C HIS A 54 16.43 6.07 -0.05
N GLN A 55 15.42 5.19 -0.04
CA GLN A 55 15.61 3.75 -0.24
C GLN A 55 16.08 3.42 -1.66
N ILE A 56 15.53 4.06 -2.69
CA ILE A 56 15.98 3.88 -4.08
C ILE A 56 17.43 4.32 -4.24
N MET A 57 17.82 5.46 -3.66
CA MET A 57 19.22 5.92 -3.72
C MET A 57 20.17 4.97 -2.99
N ALA A 58 19.76 4.43 -1.83
CA ALA A 58 20.54 3.42 -1.11
C ALA A 58 20.71 2.14 -1.94
N ALA A 59 19.62 1.62 -2.51
CA ALA A 59 19.64 0.43 -3.35
C ALA A 59 20.49 0.61 -4.62
N GLN A 60 20.43 1.80 -5.23
CA GLN A 60 21.26 2.17 -6.36
C GLN A 60 22.75 2.16 -5.99
N PHE A 61 23.10 2.79 -4.86
CA PHE A 61 24.48 2.82 -4.37
C PHE A 61 25.00 1.41 -4.07
N GLU A 62 24.22 0.59 -3.37
CA GLU A 62 24.55 -0.82 -3.12
C GLU A 62 24.75 -1.62 -4.40
N CYS A 63 23.92 -1.39 -5.42
CA CYS A 63 24.07 -2.05 -6.71
C CYS A 63 25.38 -1.67 -7.39
N TYR A 64 25.71 -0.38 -7.45
CA TYR A 64 26.96 0.06 -8.06
C TYR A 64 28.20 -0.46 -7.31
N LEU A 65 28.15 -0.52 -5.99
CA LEU A 65 29.20 -1.16 -5.20
C LEU A 65 29.40 -2.63 -5.61
N LYS A 66 28.31 -3.40 -5.74
CA LYS A 66 28.37 -4.79 -6.22
C LYS A 66 28.92 -4.89 -7.63
N ILE A 67 28.49 -4.01 -8.54
CA ILE A 67 28.97 -4.01 -9.92
C ILE A 67 30.49 -3.84 -9.98
N ILE A 68 31.06 -2.95 -9.16
CA ILE A 68 32.49 -2.63 -9.12
C ILE A 68 33.29 -3.73 -8.39
N HIS A 69 32.76 -4.26 -7.30
CA HIS A 69 33.50 -5.13 -6.38
C HIS A 69 33.39 -6.62 -6.71
N ASP A 70 32.25 -7.08 -7.22
CA ASP A 70 32.05 -8.50 -7.49
C ASP A 70 32.92 -8.93 -8.69
N PRO A 71 33.57 -10.09 -8.64
CA PRO A 71 34.44 -10.54 -9.73
C PRO A 71 33.63 -10.71 -11.02
N PRO A 72 34.26 -10.51 -12.19
CA PRO A 72 33.60 -10.77 -13.47
C PRO A 72 33.21 -12.25 -13.58
N ARG A 73 32.10 -12.53 -14.27
CA ARG A 73 31.64 -13.90 -14.52
C ARG A 73 32.70 -14.67 -15.33
N THR A 74 33.09 -15.83 -14.81
CA THR A 74 34.13 -16.70 -15.40
C THR A 74 33.58 -17.87 -16.22
N GLU A 75 32.25 -18.06 -16.24
CA GLU A 75 31.62 -19.13 -17.01
C GLU A 75 31.67 -18.85 -18.52
N GLU A 76 31.98 -19.88 -19.31
CA GLU A 76 31.99 -19.81 -20.77
C GLU A 76 30.55 -19.75 -21.33
N GLY A 77 30.31 -18.86 -22.30
CA GLY A 77 29.02 -18.70 -22.96
C GLY A 77 28.59 -17.24 -23.09
N SER A 78 27.51 -16.98 -23.83
CA SER A 78 26.87 -15.66 -23.83
C SER A 78 26.14 -15.44 -22.51
N TYR A 79 26.21 -14.23 -21.98
CA TYR A 79 25.51 -13.82 -20.78
C TYR A 79 25.18 -12.34 -20.86
N CYS A 80 24.16 -11.92 -20.12
CA CYS A 80 23.86 -10.51 -19.96
C CYS A 80 24.61 -9.95 -18.76
N ASN A 81 25.28 -8.81 -18.95
CA ASN A 81 26.03 -8.12 -17.91
C ASN A 81 25.13 -7.58 -16.82
N ARG A 82 25.64 -7.57 -15.58
CA ARG A 82 25.05 -6.90 -14.44
C ARG A 82 24.72 -5.44 -14.73
N THR A 83 23.58 -4.97 -14.23
CA THR A 83 23.07 -3.63 -14.50
C THR A 83 22.10 -3.14 -13.43
N TRP A 84 21.99 -1.83 -13.30
CA TRP A 84 20.92 -1.16 -12.55
C TRP A 84 19.83 -0.73 -13.52
N ASP A 85 18.59 -1.23 -13.32
CA ASP A 85 17.48 -0.91 -14.23
C ASP A 85 16.66 0.33 -13.82
N GLY A 86 17.06 0.98 -12.74
CA GLY A 86 16.35 2.11 -12.15
C GLY A 86 15.75 1.81 -10.78
N TRP A 87 15.37 0.56 -10.50
CA TRP A 87 14.73 0.15 -9.24
C TRP A 87 15.35 -1.08 -8.59
N LEU A 88 15.87 -2.02 -9.38
CA LEU A 88 16.50 -3.25 -8.92
C LEU A 88 17.89 -3.46 -9.55
N CYS A 89 18.73 -4.16 -8.79
CA CYS A 89 20.06 -4.56 -9.23
C CYS A 89 19.98 -5.94 -9.89
N TRP A 90 20.36 -6.02 -11.16
CA TRP A 90 20.44 -7.28 -11.90
C TRP A 90 21.89 -7.71 -11.97
N GLY A 91 22.17 -8.95 -11.53
CA GLY A 91 23.50 -9.55 -11.67
C GLY A 91 23.75 -10.10 -13.08
N ASP A 92 24.93 -10.69 -13.28
CA ASP A 92 25.22 -11.39 -14.53
C ASP A 92 24.30 -12.61 -14.65
N SER A 93 23.70 -12.80 -15.83
CA SER A 93 22.73 -13.88 -16.06
C SER A 93 23.02 -14.63 -17.33
N ALA A 94 22.90 -15.96 -17.28
CA ALA A 94 22.78 -16.79 -18.47
C ALA A 94 21.50 -16.41 -19.27
N PRO A 95 21.43 -16.77 -20.57
CA PRO A 95 20.26 -16.53 -21.38
C PRO A 95 19.00 -17.18 -20.80
N GLY A 96 17.89 -16.46 -20.83
CA GLY A 96 16.62 -16.88 -20.27
C GLY A 96 15.93 -15.79 -19.44
N THR A 97 14.86 -16.17 -18.75
CA THR A 97 14.11 -15.27 -17.87
C THR A 97 14.62 -15.35 -16.45
N VAL A 98 15.09 -14.22 -15.92
CA VAL A 98 15.44 -14.07 -14.51
C VAL A 98 14.33 -13.38 -13.75
N MET A 99 14.22 -13.73 -12.47
CA MET A 99 13.17 -13.22 -11.58
C MET A 99 13.77 -12.71 -10.27
N GLN A 100 13.20 -11.62 -9.75
CA GLN A 100 13.45 -11.11 -8.41
C GLN A 100 12.13 -10.71 -7.75
N MET A 101 12.12 -10.52 -6.44
CA MET A 101 10.96 -10.02 -5.71
C MET A 101 10.77 -8.51 -5.98
N CYS A 102 9.53 -8.03 -5.94
CA CYS A 102 9.24 -6.61 -6.08
C CYS A 102 9.84 -5.81 -4.91
N PRO A 103 10.38 -4.61 -5.16
CA PRO A 103 10.90 -3.76 -4.09
C PRO A 103 9.77 -3.22 -3.20
N SER A 104 10.05 -3.06 -1.91
CA SER A 104 9.10 -2.51 -0.92
C SER A 104 9.13 -0.98 -0.82
N TYR A 105 9.83 -0.30 -1.73
CA TYR A 105 9.98 1.15 -1.70
C TYR A 105 8.71 1.89 -2.13
N PHE A 106 7.84 1.22 -2.89
CA PHE A 106 6.60 1.77 -3.42
C PHE A 106 5.40 1.25 -2.63
N VAL A 107 4.45 2.13 -2.33
CA VAL A 107 3.24 1.79 -1.54
C VAL A 107 2.26 0.91 -2.30
N ASP A 108 2.28 1.00 -3.63
CA ASP A 108 1.42 0.30 -4.56
C ASP A 108 2.02 -1.02 -5.07
N PHE A 109 3.25 -1.36 -4.64
CA PHE A 109 3.91 -2.61 -5.00
C PHE A 109 3.68 -3.66 -3.93
N ASP A 110 3.40 -4.88 -4.37
CA ASP A 110 3.35 -6.06 -3.50
C ASP A 110 4.72 -6.76 -3.45
N PRO A 111 5.45 -6.74 -2.31
CA PRO A 111 6.77 -7.37 -2.20
C PRO A 111 6.75 -8.90 -2.33
N ALA A 112 5.58 -9.53 -2.25
CA ALA A 112 5.43 -10.97 -2.48
C ALA A 112 5.39 -11.34 -3.97
N GLU A 113 5.14 -10.36 -4.85
CA GLU A 113 5.13 -10.56 -6.29
C GLU A 113 6.53 -10.49 -6.89
N LYS A 114 6.63 -10.88 -8.17
CA LYS A 114 7.91 -11.02 -8.86
C LYS A 114 8.04 -10.09 -10.06
N VAL A 115 9.25 -9.55 -10.21
CA VAL A 115 9.71 -8.81 -11.38
C VAL A 115 10.47 -9.75 -12.28
N THR A 116 10.25 -9.68 -13.59
CA THR A 116 10.98 -10.50 -14.56
C THR A 116 11.82 -9.67 -15.51
N LYS A 117 12.99 -10.16 -15.86
CA LYS A 117 13.85 -9.59 -16.90
C LYS A 117 14.35 -10.70 -17.79
N VAL A 118 14.44 -10.43 -19.10
CA VAL A 118 14.79 -11.45 -20.09
C VAL A 118 16.18 -11.14 -20.65
N CYS A 119 17.07 -12.12 -20.56
CA CYS A 119 18.38 -12.12 -21.21
C CYS A 119 18.29 -12.95 -22.49
N HIS A 120 18.61 -12.36 -23.63
CA HIS A 120 18.63 -13.07 -24.92
C HIS A 120 19.90 -13.91 -25.08
N ALA A 121 19.84 -14.87 -26.01
CA ALA A 121 20.94 -15.79 -26.30
C ALA A 121 22.18 -15.10 -26.90
N ASP A 122 22.03 -13.88 -27.43
CA ASP A 122 23.11 -13.03 -27.92
C ASP A 122 23.84 -12.26 -26.81
N GLY A 123 23.42 -12.41 -25.55
CA GLY A 123 24.00 -11.71 -24.40
C GLY A 123 23.45 -10.29 -24.19
N GLN A 124 22.36 -9.92 -24.86
CA GLN A 124 21.70 -8.64 -24.67
C GLN A 124 20.44 -8.75 -23.82
N TRP A 125 20.21 -7.77 -22.95
CA TRP A 125 18.95 -7.66 -22.22
C TRP A 125 17.81 -7.33 -23.18
N PHE A 126 16.60 -7.85 -22.93
CA PHE A 126 15.43 -7.57 -23.74
C PHE A 126 15.10 -6.08 -23.84
N HIS A 127 14.86 -5.63 -25.07
CA HIS A 127 14.41 -4.27 -25.39
C HIS A 127 12.90 -4.26 -25.63
N HIS A 128 12.19 -3.33 -24.99
CA HIS A 128 10.75 -3.19 -25.18
C HIS A 128 10.43 -2.74 -26.63
N PRO A 129 9.46 -3.37 -27.32
CA PRO A 129 9.24 -3.16 -28.76
C PRO A 129 8.86 -1.71 -29.12
N GLU A 130 8.17 -1.01 -28.22
CA GLU A 130 7.71 0.36 -28.48
C GLU A 130 8.75 1.43 -28.14
N SER A 131 9.57 1.21 -27.11
CA SER A 131 10.51 2.22 -26.60
C SER A 131 11.96 1.93 -26.98
N ASN A 132 12.25 0.72 -27.47
CA ASN A 132 13.57 0.20 -27.79
C ASN A 132 14.60 0.34 -26.66
N ARG A 133 14.14 0.40 -25.41
CA ARG A 133 15.00 0.46 -24.22
C ARG A 133 15.02 -0.88 -23.53
N VAL A 134 16.16 -1.19 -22.89
CA VAL A 134 16.27 -2.32 -21.97
C VAL A 134 15.17 -2.22 -20.93
N TRP A 135 14.40 -3.29 -20.77
CA TRP A 135 13.19 -3.26 -19.95
C TRP A 135 13.15 -4.41 -18.94
N SER A 136 12.40 -4.21 -17.87
CA SER A 136 12.09 -5.19 -16.84
C SER A 136 10.58 -5.15 -16.59
N ASN A 137 9.94 -6.30 -16.45
CA ASN A 137 8.50 -6.40 -16.30
C ASN A 137 8.08 -6.29 -14.83
N TYR A 138 7.55 -5.13 -14.46
CA TYR A 138 7.01 -4.82 -13.12
C TYR A 138 5.48 -4.95 -13.03
N THR A 139 4.80 -5.43 -14.08
CA THR A 139 3.32 -5.45 -14.13
C THR A 139 2.71 -6.26 -12.98
N GLN A 140 3.36 -7.36 -12.58
CA GLN A 140 2.89 -8.22 -11.48
C GLN A 140 2.94 -7.52 -10.12
N CYS A 141 3.88 -6.60 -9.90
CA CYS A 141 4.00 -5.88 -8.62
C CYS A 141 2.76 -5.07 -8.26
N GLN A 142 1.97 -4.63 -9.25
CA GLN A 142 0.76 -3.83 -9.02
C GLN A 142 -0.53 -4.60 -9.32
N ALA A 143 -0.44 -5.82 -9.86
CA ALA A 143 -1.60 -6.54 -10.40
C ALA A 143 -2.70 -6.78 -9.36
N HIS A 144 -2.31 -7.09 -8.12
CA HIS A 144 -3.25 -7.47 -7.06
C HIS A 144 -3.37 -6.45 -5.92
N THR A 145 -2.57 -5.38 -5.93
CA THR A 145 -2.52 -4.42 -4.82
C THR A 145 -3.86 -3.71 -4.62
N LYS A 146 -4.55 -3.35 -5.70
CA LYS A 146 -5.85 -2.65 -5.62
C LYS A 146 -6.93 -3.53 -5.00
N ASP A 147 -6.98 -4.81 -5.35
CA ASP A 147 -7.99 -5.73 -4.83
C ASP A 147 -7.69 -6.10 -3.38
N LYS A 148 -6.41 -6.31 -3.03
CA LYS A 148 -5.97 -6.48 -1.63
C LYS A 148 -6.35 -5.28 -0.77
N LEU A 149 -6.16 -4.06 -1.28
CA LEU A 149 -6.52 -2.84 -0.58
C LEU A 149 -8.04 -2.74 -0.36
N LYS A 150 -8.85 -2.96 -1.40
CA LYS A 150 -10.33 -2.98 -1.27
C LYS A 150 -10.80 -4.01 -0.23
N PHE A 151 -10.24 -5.21 -0.28
CA PHE A 151 -10.58 -6.27 0.67
C PHE A 151 -10.20 -5.91 2.11
N THR A 152 -9.00 -5.37 2.31
CA THR A 152 -8.52 -4.93 3.63
C THR A 152 -9.38 -3.82 4.20
N ILE A 153 -9.74 -2.83 3.37
CA ILE A 153 -10.65 -1.74 3.76
C ILE A 153 -12.02 -2.29 4.16
N SER A 154 -12.58 -3.20 3.36
CA SER A 154 -13.87 -3.83 3.66
C SER A 154 -13.86 -4.57 5.01
N LEU A 155 -12.82 -5.37 5.26
CA LEU A 155 -12.65 -6.06 6.55
C LEU A 155 -12.49 -5.08 7.72
N PHE A 156 -11.75 -4.00 7.52
CA PHE A 156 -11.56 -2.96 8.53
C PHE A 156 -12.89 -2.32 8.93
N TYR A 157 -13.74 -1.95 7.96
CA TYR A 157 -15.07 -1.40 8.25
C TYR A 157 -15.96 -2.38 9.02
N LEU A 158 -15.97 -3.66 8.62
CA LEU A 158 -16.72 -4.69 9.33
C LEU A 158 -16.23 -4.87 10.78
N ALA A 159 -14.91 -4.85 10.99
CA ALA A 159 -14.32 -4.94 12.31
C ALA A 159 -14.67 -3.72 13.18
N MET A 160 -14.59 -2.50 12.62
CA MET A 160 -14.92 -1.26 13.33
C MET A 160 -16.39 -1.24 13.77
N VAL A 161 -17.33 -1.56 12.87
CA VAL A 161 -18.77 -1.62 13.18
C VAL A 161 -19.09 -2.75 14.15
N GLY A 162 -18.46 -3.93 13.99
CA GLY A 162 -18.67 -5.05 14.91
C GLY A 162 -18.20 -4.75 16.32
N ASN A 163 -17.02 -4.14 16.46
CA ASN A 163 -16.47 -3.74 17.76
C ASN A 163 -17.30 -2.64 18.42
N SER A 164 -17.77 -1.64 17.67
CA SER A 164 -18.60 -0.58 18.24
C SER A 164 -19.93 -1.11 18.79
N LEU A 165 -20.63 -1.97 18.03
CA LEU A 165 -21.87 -2.62 18.49
C LEU A 165 -21.64 -3.50 19.73
N SER A 166 -20.51 -4.23 19.78
CA SER A 166 -20.13 -5.05 20.93
C SER A 166 -19.91 -4.20 22.19
N ILE A 167 -19.14 -3.11 22.07
CA ILE A 167 -18.86 -2.20 23.18
C ILE A 167 -20.15 -1.54 23.69
N VAL A 168 -21.01 -1.06 22.79
CA VAL A 168 -22.30 -0.45 23.17
C VAL A 168 -23.18 -1.45 23.93
N SER A 169 -23.30 -2.68 23.43
CA SER A 169 -24.07 -3.74 24.11
C SER A 169 -23.52 -4.07 25.50
N LEU A 170 -22.19 -4.11 25.63
CA LEU A 170 -21.51 -4.38 26.89
C LEU A 170 -21.75 -3.25 27.90
N ILE A 171 -21.65 -1.99 27.48
CA ILE A 171 -21.92 -0.83 28.34
C ILE A 171 -23.36 -0.85 28.86
N ILE A 172 -24.34 -1.09 28.00
CA ILE A 172 -25.76 -1.19 28.41
C ILE A 172 -25.94 -2.29 29.46
N SER A 173 -25.32 -3.45 29.24
CA SER A 173 -25.39 -4.58 30.17
C SER A 173 -24.80 -4.22 31.54
N LEU A 174 -23.63 -3.57 31.57
CA LEU A 174 -23.00 -3.11 32.81
C LEU A 174 -23.85 -2.08 33.56
N ILE A 175 -24.49 -1.15 32.86
CA ILE A 175 -25.38 -0.15 33.46
C ILE A 175 -26.58 -0.84 34.13
N ILE A 176 -27.23 -1.78 33.44
CA ILE A 176 -28.37 -2.53 33.98
C ILE A 176 -27.97 -3.29 35.24
N PHE A 177 -26.86 -4.06 35.20
CA PHE A 177 -26.39 -4.81 36.36
C PHE A 177 -26.00 -3.93 37.55
N SER A 178 -25.44 -2.74 37.30
CA SER A 178 -25.04 -1.81 38.36
C SER A 178 -26.24 -1.06 38.96
N TYR A 179 -27.31 -0.88 38.18
CA TYR A 179 -28.52 -0.19 38.61
C TYR A 179 -29.50 -1.07 39.40
N PHE A 180 -29.62 -2.35 39.03
CA PHE A 180 -30.47 -3.32 39.73
C PHE A 180 -29.76 -4.04 40.88
N LYS A 181 -28.53 -3.64 41.17
CA LYS A 181 -27.80 -4.05 42.37
C LYS A 181 -27.99 -3.02 43.47
#